data_AF-A0A1X2GPM2-F1
#
_entry.id   AF-A0A1X2GPM2-F1
#
_cell.length_a   1.000
_cell.length_b   1.000
_cell.length_c   1.000
_cell.angle_alpha   90.00
_cell.angle_beta   90.00
_cell.angle_gamma   90.00
#
_symmetry.space_group_name_H-M   'P 1'
#
loop_
_entity.id
_entity.type
_entity.pdbx_description
1 polymer ?
#
loop_
_entity_poly.entity_id
_entity_poly.type
_entity_poly.pdbx_seq_one_letter_code
_entity_poly.pdbx_strand_id
1 'polypeptide(L)'
;MFVPTIKHQRVADTNTKASPSYVKPCPKEKEAAAVTSSPPTVNNTLSHGITFEEGDHHDDEEQPRQKPTIVVDPQDDEQILITLSTGKKFTADRYCPHAGADLSLHATVDETSYPPDIGPIVVCSLHYWEYALHRQGRGGNGVATIHACPVENDSSCPGQQQHLAW
;
A
#
# COMPACT_ATOMS: atom_id res chain seq x y z
N MET A 1 34.13 34.87 2.05
CA MET A 1 34.26 33.64 1.24
C MET A 1 34.57 32.50 2.21
N PHE A 2 33.64 31.58 2.42
CA PHE A 2 33.72 30.53 3.44
C PHE A 2 33.93 29.19 2.73
N VAL A 3 35.03 28.48 3.01
CA VAL A 3 35.34 27.17 2.43
C VAL A 3 35.22 26.13 3.54
N PRO A 4 34.20 25.25 3.52
CA PRO A 4 34.09 24.20 4.54
C PRO A 4 34.99 23.01 4.18
N THR A 5 35.90 22.66 5.09
CA THR A 5 36.77 21.49 4.98
C THR A 5 36.03 20.25 5.49
N ILE A 6 35.60 19.36 4.58
CA ILE A 6 34.99 18.08 4.91
C ILE A 6 36.10 17.07 5.24
N LYS A 7 36.17 16.60 6.50
CA LYS A 7 37.05 15.51 6.90
C LYS A 7 36.36 14.17 6.61
N HIS A 8 36.87 13.40 5.66
CA HIS A 8 36.45 12.02 5.45
C HIS A 8 37.15 11.10 6.47
N GLN A 9 36.37 10.48 7.35
CA GLN A 9 36.84 9.43 8.25
C GLN A 9 36.74 8.08 7.51
N ARG A 10 37.89 7.46 7.23
CA ARG A 10 37.94 6.07 6.73
C ARG A 10 37.69 5.12 7.90
N VAL A 11 36.72 4.24 7.77
CA VAL A 11 36.58 3.06 8.63
C VAL A 11 37.21 1.89 7.88
N ALA A 12 38.24 1.28 8.48
CA ALA A 12 38.92 0.11 7.96
C ALA A 12 38.21 -1.18 8.40
N ASP A 13 38.27 -2.18 7.53
CA ASP A 13 37.64 -3.49 7.62
C ASP A 13 38.23 -4.45 8.68
N THR A 14 37.47 -5.53 8.89
CA THR A 14 37.80 -6.86 9.45
C THR A 14 37.64 -7.07 10.97
N ASN A 15 36.80 -8.04 11.39
CA ASN A 15 37.25 -9.30 12.02
C ASN A 15 36.08 -10.24 12.45
N THR A 16 35.98 -11.39 11.76
CA THR A 16 35.76 -12.78 12.21
C THR A 16 35.12 -13.13 13.59
N LYS A 17 34.09 -13.99 13.52
CA LYS A 17 33.60 -15.07 14.42
C LYS A 17 33.46 -14.84 15.94
N ALA A 18 32.26 -15.09 16.47
CA ALA A 18 31.89 -16.29 17.25
C ALA A 18 30.69 -16.02 18.21
N SER A 19 29.66 -16.86 18.14
CA SER A 19 28.70 -17.15 19.24
C SER A 19 29.29 -18.28 20.12
N PRO A 20 28.81 -18.63 21.36
CA PRO A 20 27.40 -18.66 21.79
C PRO A 20 27.07 -18.40 23.30
N SER A 21 25.76 -18.43 23.61
CA SER A 21 25.13 -19.08 24.80
C SER A 21 24.67 -18.25 26.04
N TYR A 22 23.36 -18.41 26.35
CA TYR A 22 22.70 -18.69 27.65
C TYR A 22 21.76 -17.66 28.36
N VAL A 23 20.46 -17.72 27.99
CA VAL A 23 19.22 -18.04 28.78
C VAL A 23 18.89 -17.46 30.20
N LYS A 24 17.76 -16.69 30.23
CA LYS A 24 16.66 -16.51 31.26
C LYS A 24 16.93 -15.84 32.63
N PRO A 25 15.90 -15.40 33.42
CA PRO A 25 14.43 -15.38 33.24
C PRO A 25 13.70 -14.03 33.58
N CYS A 26 12.40 -13.99 33.27
CA CYS A 26 11.38 -12.99 33.66
C CYS A 26 10.80 -13.26 35.08
N PRO A 27 10.26 -12.25 35.77
CA PRO A 27 8.89 -12.32 36.33
C PRO A 27 8.08 -11.01 36.11
N LYS A 28 6.81 -11.04 35.66
CA LYS A 28 5.53 -11.10 36.46
C LYS A 28 5.38 -9.89 37.41
N GLU A 29 4.28 -9.16 37.57
CA GLU A 29 2.85 -9.27 37.24
C GLU A 29 2.16 -7.96 37.75
N LYS A 30 0.85 -7.77 37.47
CA LYS A 30 -0.13 -6.86 38.12
C LYS A 30 -0.29 -5.43 37.55
N GLU A 31 -1.48 -4.86 37.43
CA GLU A 31 -2.89 -5.26 37.60
C GLU A 31 -3.75 -4.07 37.10
N ALA A 32 -5.04 -4.32 36.89
CA ALA A 32 -6.04 -3.47 36.27
C ALA A 32 -6.30 -2.11 36.95
N ALA A 33 -6.83 -1.17 36.16
CA ALA A 33 -8.00 -0.38 36.58
C ALA A 33 -8.67 0.29 35.36
N ALA A 34 -9.92 -0.11 35.12
CA ALA A 34 -10.87 0.60 34.28
C ALA A 34 -11.53 1.72 35.11
N VAL A 35 -11.74 2.91 34.52
CA VAL A 35 -12.72 3.87 35.03
C VAL A 35 -13.46 4.52 33.85
N THR A 36 -14.75 4.22 33.81
CA THR A 36 -15.80 4.84 33.01
C THR A 36 -16.31 6.10 33.71
N SER A 37 -16.46 7.21 33.00
CA SER A 37 -17.43 8.27 33.36
C SER A 37 -17.75 9.20 32.17
N SER A 38 -18.92 8.95 31.59
CA SER A 38 -20.00 9.82 31.05
C SER A 38 -19.75 11.25 30.51
N PRO A 39 -20.59 11.71 29.54
CA PRO A 39 -20.42 12.96 28.79
C PRO A 39 -21.12 14.17 29.43
N PRO A 40 -20.73 15.41 29.08
CA PRO A 40 -21.58 16.58 29.25
C PRO A 40 -22.41 16.91 28.00
N THR A 41 -23.68 17.20 28.27
CA THR A 41 -24.76 17.56 27.35
C THR A 41 -24.98 19.07 27.31
N VAL A 42 -25.19 19.59 26.09
CA VAL A 42 -25.83 20.85 25.60
C VAL A 42 -25.70 22.18 26.36
N ASN A 43 -25.32 23.23 25.61
CA ASN A 43 -26.18 24.37 25.22
C ASN A 43 -25.29 25.50 24.67
N ASN A 44 -25.56 26.03 23.47
CA ASN A 44 -26.38 27.24 23.35
C ASN A 44 -26.33 27.81 21.92
N THR A 45 -27.51 28.18 21.45
CA THR A 45 -27.86 28.90 20.24
C THR A 45 -27.22 30.29 20.19
N LEU A 46 -26.62 30.66 19.05
CA LEU A 46 -26.75 32.04 18.56
C LEU A 46 -26.64 32.09 17.03
N SER A 47 -27.75 32.51 16.45
CA SER A 47 -27.98 32.80 15.04
C SER A 47 -27.02 33.88 14.52
N HIS A 48 -26.38 33.61 13.39
CA HIS A 48 -26.08 34.64 12.40
C HIS A 48 -26.43 34.06 11.03
N GLY A 49 -27.49 34.62 10.44
CA GLY A 49 -27.85 34.35 9.06
C GLY A 49 -26.76 34.87 8.15
N ILE A 50 -26.28 33.99 7.28
CA ILE A 50 -25.58 34.40 6.07
C ILE A 50 -26.32 33.73 4.92
N THR A 51 -27.12 34.55 4.24
CA THR A 51 -27.71 34.24 2.95
C THR A 51 -26.56 34.19 1.94
N PHE A 52 -26.20 32.99 1.49
CA PHE A 52 -25.36 32.85 0.30
C PHE A 52 -26.24 32.46 -0.88
N GLU A 53 -26.06 33.24 -1.93
CA GLU A 53 -26.81 33.19 -3.16
C GLU A 53 -26.55 31.89 -3.93
N GLU A 54 -27.60 31.50 -4.64
CA GLU A 54 -27.73 30.48 -5.66
C GLU A 54 -26.48 30.41 -6.56
N GLY A 55 -25.60 29.46 -6.24
CA GLY A 55 -24.48 29.06 -7.09
C GLY A 55 -24.81 27.74 -7.76
N ASP A 56 -25.41 27.84 -8.95
CA ASP A 56 -25.35 26.92 -10.08
C ASP A 56 -24.92 25.47 -9.73
N HIS A 57 -25.90 24.58 -9.58
CA HIS A 57 -25.69 23.14 -9.66
C HIS A 57 -25.22 22.81 -11.09
N HIS A 58 -23.90 22.79 -11.28
CA HIS A 58 -23.30 21.91 -12.28
C HIS A 58 -23.60 20.47 -11.82
N ASP A 59 -24.70 19.91 -12.32
CA ASP A 59 -24.86 18.47 -12.50
C ASP A 59 -23.76 18.02 -13.48
N ASP A 60 -22.53 17.89 -12.97
CA ASP A 60 -21.48 17.13 -13.62
C ASP A 60 -22.00 15.69 -13.65
N GLU A 61 -22.34 15.23 -14.85
CA GLU A 61 -22.88 13.92 -15.15
C GLU A 61 -21.90 12.85 -14.63
N GLU A 62 -22.06 12.48 -13.35
CA GLU A 62 -21.17 11.58 -12.63
C GLU A 62 -21.30 10.20 -13.27
N GLN A 63 -20.45 9.93 -14.28
CA GLN A 63 -20.30 8.61 -14.84
C GLN A 63 -20.10 7.63 -13.68
N PRO A 64 -20.83 6.50 -13.64
CA PRO A 64 -20.77 5.59 -12.51
C PRO A 64 -19.36 5.01 -12.42
N ARG A 65 -18.53 5.60 -11.53
CA ARG A 65 -17.20 5.09 -11.22
C ARG A 65 -17.40 3.70 -10.63
N GLN A 66 -16.98 2.69 -11.38
CA GLN A 66 -17.05 1.32 -10.90
C GLN A 66 -16.08 1.17 -9.73
N LYS A 67 -16.48 0.40 -8.72
CA LYS A 67 -15.57 0.09 -7.62
C LYS A 67 -14.43 -0.78 -8.17
N PRO A 68 -13.16 -0.54 -7.78
CA PRO A 68 -12.08 -1.41 -8.18
C PRO A 68 -12.30 -2.84 -7.68
N THR A 69 -11.84 -3.81 -8.46
CA THR A 69 -12.03 -5.24 -8.20
C THR A 69 -10.70 -5.98 -8.30
N ILE A 70 -10.60 -7.07 -7.55
CA ILE A 70 -9.50 -8.02 -7.59
C ILE A 70 -10.12 -9.41 -7.74
N VAL A 71 -9.74 -10.14 -8.77
CA VAL A 71 -10.17 -11.52 -9.03
C VAL A 71 -8.95 -12.37 -9.38
N VAL A 72 -9.02 -13.68 -9.14
CA VAL A 72 -7.97 -14.61 -9.63
C VAL A 72 -8.05 -14.66 -11.16
N ASP A 73 -6.89 -14.65 -11.82
CA ASP A 73 -6.85 -14.71 -13.29
C ASP A 73 -7.34 -16.10 -13.76
N PRO A 74 -8.34 -16.17 -14.67
CA PRO A 74 -8.82 -17.44 -15.19
C PRO A 74 -7.81 -18.20 -16.06
N GLN A 75 -6.70 -17.59 -16.48
CA GLN A 75 -5.64 -18.25 -17.25
C GLN A 75 -4.46 -18.71 -16.39
N ASP A 76 -4.28 -18.12 -15.21
CA ASP A 76 -3.14 -18.37 -14.32
C ASP A 76 -3.58 -18.20 -12.85
N ASP A 77 -3.65 -19.30 -12.10
CA ASP A 77 -4.11 -19.31 -10.71
C ASP A 77 -3.09 -18.73 -9.71
N GLU A 78 -1.86 -18.47 -10.16
CA GLU A 78 -0.81 -17.76 -9.43
C GLU A 78 -0.88 -16.24 -9.61
N GLN A 79 -1.77 -15.75 -10.49
CA GLN A 79 -1.96 -14.33 -10.77
C GLN A 79 -3.35 -13.83 -10.35
N ILE A 80 -3.44 -12.53 -10.09
CA ILE A 80 -4.68 -11.79 -9.90
C ILE A 80 -4.87 -10.77 -11.02
N LEU A 81 -6.11 -10.62 -11.47
CA LEU A 81 -6.56 -9.56 -12.35
C LEU A 81 -7.20 -8.44 -11.52
N ILE A 82 -6.59 -7.26 -11.59
CA ILE A 82 -7.02 -6.05 -10.90
C ILE A 82 -7.66 -5.13 -11.92
N THR A 83 -8.91 -4.73 -11.69
CA THR A 83 -9.61 -3.75 -12.53
C THR A 83 -9.82 -2.48 -11.72
N LEU A 84 -9.27 -1.36 -12.21
CA LEU A 84 -9.42 -0.04 -11.60
C LEU A 84 -10.79 0.56 -11.89
N SER A 85 -11.16 1.61 -11.15
CA SER A 85 -12.38 2.39 -11.38
C SER A 85 -12.45 3.00 -12.79
N THR A 86 -11.29 3.26 -13.39
CA THR A 86 -11.13 3.75 -14.76
C THR A 86 -11.35 2.68 -15.84
N GLY A 87 -11.54 1.42 -15.46
CA GLY A 87 -11.63 0.28 -16.37
C GLY A 87 -10.28 -0.31 -16.78
N LYS A 88 -9.16 0.37 -16.46
CA LYS A 88 -7.80 -0.14 -16.70
C LYS A 88 -7.57 -1.42 -15.92
N LYS A 89 -6.87 -2.37 -16.54
CA LYS A 89 -6.59 -3.69 -15.97
C LYS A 89 -5.11 -3.95 -15.78
N PHE A 90 -4.78 -4.60 -14.67
CA PHE A 90 -3.44 -5.07 -14.35
C PHE A 90 -3.50 -6.55 -13.96
N THR A 91 -2.53 -7.34 -14.40
CA THR A 91 -2.19 -8.61 -13.76
C THR A 91 -1.15 -8.36 -12.67
N ALA A 92 -1.17 -9.14 -11.60
CA ALA A 92 -0.15 -9.09 -10.56
C ALA A 92 -0.08 -10.41 -9.80
N ASP A 93 1.05 -10.69 -9.14
CA ASP A 93 1.20 -11.92 -8.34
C ASP A 93 0.06 -12.03 -7.32
N ARG A 94 -0.49 -13.24 -7.17
CA ARG A 94 -1.57 -13.51 -6.23
C ARG A 94 -1.10 -13.47 -4.78
N TYR A 95 0.11 -13.92 -4.50
CA TYR A 95 0.60 -14.09 -3.13
C TYR A 95 1.48 -12.94 -2.69
N CYS A 96 1.15 -12.37 -1.52
CA CYS A 96 1.92 -11.31 -0.89
C CYS A 96 3.32 -11.82 -0.48
N PRO A 97 4.43 -11.23 -0.96
CA PRO A 97 5.80 -11.69 -0.67
C PRO A 97 6.22 -11.54 0.80
N HIS A 98 5.42 -10.87 1.65
CA HIS A 98 5.70 -10.76 3.08
C HIS A 98 5.53 -12.11 3.82
N ALA A 99 4.37 -12.74 3.67
CA ALA A 99 3.98 -13.92 4.44
C ALA A 99 3.07 -14.89 3.67
N GLY A 100 2.99 -14.76 2.33
CA GLY A 100 2.19 -15.64 1.47
C GLY A 100 0.68 -15.42 1.54
N ALA A 101 0.23 -14.24 1.98
CA ALA A 101 -1.20 -13.93 2.04
C ALA A 101 -1.81 -13.86 0.64
N ASP A 102 -2.97 -14.48 0.44
CA ASP A 102 -3.70 -14.41 -0.83
C ASP A 102 -4.28 -13.00 -1.04
N LEU A 103 -3.73 -12.26 -1.99
CA LEU A 103 -4.13 -10.89 -2.32
C LEU A 103 -5.51 -10.85 -2.98
N SER A 104 -5.99 -11.94 -3.60
CA SER A 104 -7.35 -11.95 -4.14
C SER A 104 -8.42 -11.86 -3.06
N LEU A 105 -8.09 -12.28 -1.83
CA LEU A 105 -8.99 -12.27 -0.68
C LEU A 105 -8.68 -11.14 0.31
N HIS A 106 -7.39 -10.85 0.49
CA HIS A 106 -6.91 -9.98 1.55
C HIS A 106 -6.27 -8.70 1.03
N ALA A 107 -6.55 -8.28 -0.20
CA ALA A 107 -6.07 -7.00 -0.69
C ALA A 107 -7.20 -6.04 -1.04
N THR A 108 -6.86 -4.76 -1.02
CA THR A 108 -7.70 -3.65 -1.48
C THR A 108 -6.92 -2.80 -2.45
N VAL A 109 -7.60 -2.22 -3.44
CA VAL A 109 -7.01 -1.24 -4.36
C VAL A 109 -7.28 0.15 -3.84
N ASP A 110 -6.24 0.98 -3.79
CA ASP A 110 -6.34 2.40 -3.49
C ASP A 110 -5.82 3.22 -4.68
N GLU A 111 -6.69 4.03 -5.27
CA GLU A 111 -6.39 4.85 -6.44
C GLU A 111 -6.13 6.32 -6.08
N THR A 112 -6.32 6.71 -4.81
CA THR A 112 -6.44 8.12 -4.41
C THR A 112 -5.44 8.56 -3.35
N SER A 113 -4.89 7.64 -2.55
CA SER A 113 -3.96 8.02 -1.47
C SER A 113 -2.62 8.52 -1.95
N TYR A 114 -2.26 8.25 -3.20
CA TYR A 114 -0.97 8.60 -3.77
C TYR A 114 -1.12 9.50 -5.01
N PRO A 115 -0.13 10.40 -5.26
CA PRO A 115 -0.13 11.21 -6.47
C PRO A 115 -0.01 10.32 -7.72
N PRO A 116 -0.42 10.83 -8.90
CA PRO A 116 -0.39 10.07 -10.16
C PRO A 116 0.97 9.43 -10.52
N ASP A 117 2.07 10.04 -10.08
CA ASP A 117 3.44 9.57 -10.30
C ASP A 117 3.80 8.27 -9.56
N ILE A 118 3.08 7.96 -8.48
CA ILE A 118 3.13 6.66 -7.80
C ILE A 118 2.01 5.80 -8.37
N GLY A 119 0.84 6.39 -8.54
CA GLY A 119 -0.32 5.76 -9.15
C GLY A 119 -1.10 4.88 -8.17
N PRO A 120 -2.03 4.08 -8.69
CA PRO A 120 -2.85 3.18 -7.90
C PRO A 120 -2.00 2.10 -7.27
N ILE A 121 -2.37 1.71 -6.06
CA ILE A 121 -1.66 0.72 -5.26
C ILE A 121 -2.57 -0.43 -4.86
N VAL A 122 -1.97 -1.60 -4.69
CA VAL A 122 -2.59 -2.74 -4.02
C VAL A 122 -2.06 -2.79 -2.60
N VAL A 123 -2.97 -2.86 -1.63
CA VAL A 123 -2.65 -2.92 -0.21
C VAL A 123 -3.07 -4.26 0.34
N CYS A 124 -2.12 -5.04 0.87
CA CYS A 124 -2.44 -6.24 1.64
C CYS A 124 -3.06 -5.84 2.99
N SER A 125 -4.31 -6.16 3.22
CA SER A 125 -5.08 -5.80 4.42
C SER A 125 -4.60 -6.47 5.71
N LEU A 126 -3.75 -7.51 5.65
CA LEU A 126 -3.22 -8.16 6.85
C LEU A 126 -2.07 -7.38 7.50
N HIS A 127 -1.18 -6.81 6.69
CA HIS A 127 0.06 -6.18 7.17
C HIS A 127 0.34 -4.81 6.54
N TYR A 128 -0.59 -4.30 5.72
CA TYR A 128 -0.52 -3.00 5.06
C TYR A 128 0.71 -2.82 4.17
N TRP A 129 1.16 -3.91 3.54
CA TRP A 129 2.18 -3.81 2.48
C TRP A 129 1.52 -3.30 1.21
N GLU A 130 2.16 -2.30 0.63
CA GLU A 130 1.65 -1.55 -0.51
C GLU A 130 2.52 -1.82 -1.73
N TYR A 131 1.88 -1.98 -2.88
CA TYR A 131 2.53 -2.28 -4.15
C TYR A 131 1.99 -1.36 -5.23
N ALA A 132 2.86 -0.52 -5.81
CA ALA A 132 2.44 0.46 -6.81
C ALA A 132 2.32 -0.18 -8.20
N LEU A 133 1.10 -0.22 -8.74
CA LEU A 133 0.79 -0.92 -10.00
C LEU A 133 1.51 -0.27 -11.19
N HIS A 134 1.53 1.06 -11.26
CA HIS A 134 2.26 1.79 -12.30
C HIS A 134 3.79 1.61 -12.23
N ARG A 135 4.31 1.15 -11.09
CA ARG A 135 5.74 0.88 -10.87
C ARG A 135 6.03 -0.60 -10.85
N GLN A 136 5.27 -1.37 -11.64
CA GLN A 136 5.44 -2.82 -11.79
C GLN A 136 5.34 -3.56 -10.46
N GLY A 137 4.48 -3.08 -9.55
CA GLY A 137 4.22 -3.67 -8.24
C GLY A 137 5.35 -3.49 -7.22
N ARG A 138 6.22 -2.50 -7.44
CA ARG A 138 7.27 -2.15 -6.48
C ARG A 138 6.68 -1.53 -5.22
N GLY A 139 7.05 -2.07 -4.06
CA GLY A 139 6.61 -1.53 -2.77
C GLY A 139 7.32 -0.25 -2.37
N GLY A 140 6.72 0.50 -1.44
CA GLY A 140 7.18 1.84 -1.03
C GLY A 140 8.64 1.92 -0.59
N ASN A 141 9.17 0.88 0.05
CA ASN A 141 10.56 0.79 0.49
C ASN A 141 11.47 0.03 -0.50
N GLY A 142 10.94 -0.47 -1.62
CA GLY A 142 11.68 -1.23 -2.62
C GLY A 142 12.20 -2.61 -2.18
N VAL A 143 11.89 -3.06 -0.96
CA VAL A 143 12.31 -4.35 -0.39
C VAL A 143 11.46 -5.50 -0.92
N ALA A 144 10.20 -5.22 -1.26
CA ALA A 144 9.24 -6.22 -1.69
C ALA A 144 8.50 -5.75 -2.94
N THR A 145 8.24 -6.72 -3.81
CA THR A 145 7.69 -6.50 -5.15
C THR A 145 6.72 -7.62 -5.47
N ILE A 146 5.59 -7.26 -6.06
CA ILE A 146 4.76 -8.18 -6.84
C ILE A 146 4.96 -7.84 -8.32
N HIS A 147 4.83 -8.79 -9.24
CA HIS A 147 4.99 -8.52 -10.67
C HIS A 147 3.71 -7.93 -11.26
N ALA A 148 3.50 -6.61 -11.10
CA ALA A 148 2.32 -5.97 -11.67
C ALA A 148 2.52 -5.55 -13.13
N CYS A 149 1.52 -5.81 -13.98
CA CYS A 149 1.61 -5.68 -15.43
C CYS A 149 0.31 -5.15 -16.03
N PRO A 150 0.31 -4.06 -16.82
CA PRO A 150 -0.90 -3.60 -17.49
C PRO A 150 -1.31 -4.58 -18.59
N VAL A 151 -2.59 -4.99 -18.62
CA VAL A 151 -3.12 -5.97 -19.58
C VAL A 151 -3.20 -5.42 -21.01
N GLU A 152 -3.29 -4.09 -21.15
CA GLU A 152 -3.48 -3.45 -22.46
C GLU A 152 -2.18 -3.35 -23.28
N ASN A 153 -1.02 -3.69 -22.72
CA ASN A 153 0.27 -3.55 -23.40
C ASN A 153 1.21 -4.72 -23.09
N ASP A 154 1.06 -5.82 -23.84
CA ASP A 154 1.95 -7.01 -23.79
C ASP A 154 3.45 -6.69 -24.00
N SER A 155 3.77 -5.49 -24.51
CA SER A 155 5.15 -5.08 -24.84
C SER A 155 5.94 -4.45 -23.68
N SER A 156 5.31 -4.16 -22.53
CA SER A 156 5.93 -3.39 -21.44
C SER A 156 6.36 -4.23 -20.23
N CYS A 157 6.04 -5.53 -20.22
CA CYS A 157 6.27 -6.40 -19.06
C CYS A 157 7.50 -7.29 -19.20
N PRO A 158 8.60 -7.01 -18.47
CA PRO A 158 9.87 -7.74 -18.63
C PRO A 158 9.86 -9.18 -18.04
N GLY A 159 8.71 -9.77 -17.74
CA GLY A 159 8.62 -11.06 -17.01
C GLY A 159 8.01 -12.25 -17.76
N GLN A 160 7.20 -12.04 -18.81
CA GLN A 160 6.44 -13.14 -19.43
C GLN A 160 7.16 -13.92 -20.55
N GLN A 161 8.39 -13.56 -20.92
CA GLN A 161 9.10 -14.21 -22.04
C GLN A 161 9.82 -15.54 -21.72
N GLN A 162 9.66 -16.14 -20.53
CA GLN A 162 10.46 -17.33 -20.15
C GLN A 162 9.67 -18.62 -19.84
N HIS A 163 8.46 -18.80 -20.38
CA HIS A 163 7.75 -20.08 -20.18
C HIS A 163 7.19 -20.73 -21.46
N LEU A 164 7.94 -20.69 -22.57
CA LEU A 164 7.66 -21.54 -23.75
C LEU A 164 8.95 -21.87 -24.52
N ALA A 165 9.77 -22.80 -24.01
CA ALA A 165 10.83 -23.43 -24.81
C ALA A 165 11.41 -24.71 -24.18
N TRP A 166 10.58 -25.66 -23.70
CA TRP A 166 11.07 -27.01 -23.34
C TRP A 166 10.44 -28.05 -24.26
#